data_AF-A0A3N5RW75-F1
#
_entry.id   AF-A0A3N5RW75-F1
#
_cell.length_a   1.000
_cell.length_b   1.000
_cell.length_c   1.000
_cell.angle_alpha   90.00
_cell.angle_beta   90.00
_cell.angle_gamma   90.00
#
_symmetry.space_group_name_H-M   'P 1'
#
loop_
_entity.id
_entity.type
_entity.pdbx_description
1 polymer ?
#
loop_
_entity_poly.entity_id
_entity_poly.type
_entity_poly.pdbx_seq_one_letter_code
_entity_poly.pdbx_strand_id
1 'polypeptide(L)'
;MSEVCLVVREAQCDWSGFVHGSWADRAVAALSADPETLEELEAAFARYVKPCGVRRPLANLSPGLRDEPHDAGLVVIDLAARLVVIDSHYSSPGPVGWVEYHNGQWCTEVKLQYHLAEDWHFVTDGANWRSLAQQRRRERAQRPMRDVRAVLYGRPLLEFIASETLAAFHRRDEIAAAVQVRWEHDARRRIAEETATTLEPVDSVPLTLEEITPQTWPGQERYASLYYETLRQIHVAWMLTPRDDLGGVCPREAALAGRDHIEW
;
A
#
# COMPACT_ATOMS: atom_id res chain seq x y z
N MET A 1 11.51 -2.12 33.80
CA MET A 1 10.21 -2.62 33.30
C MET A 1 9.86 -1.71 32.13
N SER A 2 9.17 -2.26 31.12
CA SER A 2 9.02 -1.63 29.80
C SER A 2 7.61 -1.86 29.25
N GLU A 3 6.63 -2.07 30.13
CA GLU A 3 5.25 -2.34 29.74
C GLU A 3 4.44 -1.05 29.72
N VAL A 4 3.52 -0.93 28.79
CA VAL A 4 2.58 0.20 28.69
C VAL A 4 1.16 -0.33 28.69
N CYS A 5 0.21 0.51 29.13
CA CYS A 5 -1.19 0.28 28.86
C CYS A 5 -1.46 0.67 27.41
N LEU A 6 -1.84 -0.29 26.56
CA LEU A 6 -2.27 -0.03 25.19
C LEU A 6 -3.80 -0.04 25.14
N VAL A 7 -4.38 1.05 24.66
CA VAL A 7 -5.81 1.20 24.39
C VAL A 7 -6.00 1.31 22.89
N VAL A 8 -6.88 0.48 22.33
CA VAL A 8 -7.32 0.58 20.93
C VAL A 8 -8.82 0.83 20.92
N ARG A 9 -9.25 1.88 20.22
CA ARG A 9 -10.66 2.24 20.09
C ARG A 9 -11.07 2.19 18.65
N GLU A 10 -12.17 1.50 18.39
CA GLU A 10 -12.87 1.53 17.12
C GLU A 10 -14.20 2.28 17.28
N ALA A 11 -15.04 2.28 16.24
CA ALA A 11 -16.28 3.06 16.24
C ALA A 11 -17.24 2.64 17.37
N GLN A 12 -17.27 1.35 17.72
CA GLN A 12 -18.27 0.77 18.62
C GLN A 12 -17.69 0.02 19.82
N CYS A 13 -16.40 -0.28 19.82
CA CYS A 13 -15.75 -1.05 20.88
C CYS A 13 -14.47 -0.37 21.34
N ASP A 14 -14.10 -0.64 22.59
CA ASP A 14 -12.84 -0.27 23.18
C ASP A 14 -12.11 -1.55 23.62
N TRP A 15 -10.80 -1.57 23.46
CA TRP A 15 -9.93 -2.68 23.79
C TRP A 15 -8.75 -2.17 24.61
N SER A 16 -8.39 -2.86 25.67
CA SER A 16 -7.25 -2.47 26.51
C SER A 16 -6.51 -3.67 27.09
N GLY A 17 -5.21 -3.48 27.33
CA GLY A 17 -4.35 -4.50 27.92
C GLY A 17 -2.92 -3.99 28.10
N PHE A 18 -2.09 -4.80 28.74
CA PHE A 18 -0.68 -4.49 28.95
C PHE A 18 0.16 -5.15 27.86
N VAL A 19 1.06 -4.37 27.27
CA VAL A 19 2.00 -4.82 26.24
C VAL A 19 3.36 -4.23 26.50
N HIS A 20 4.42 -4.88 26.02
CA HIS A 20 5.75 -4.27 26.00
C HIS A 20 5.74 -3.04 25.07
N GLY A 21 6.45 -1.97 25.42
CA GLY A 21 6.41 -0.69 24.69
C GLY A 21 6.77 -0.83 23.20
N SER A 22 7.71 -1.71 22.86
CA SER A 22 8.04 -1.98 21.44
C SER A 22 6.90 -2.62 20.64
N TRP A 23 5.91 -3.25 21.29
CA TRP A 23 4.68 -3.69 20.62
C TRP A 23 3.74 -2.51 20.35
N ALA A 24 3.66 -1.55 21.27
CA ALA A 24 2.91 -0.32 21.05
C ALA A 24 3.51 0.49 19.88
N ASP A 25 4.84 0.59 19.78
CA ASP A 25 5.50 1.24 18.63
C ASP A 25 5.14 0.58 17.29
N ARG A 26 5.09 -0.75 17.25
CA ARG A 26 4.67 -1.49 16.04
C ARG A 26 3.19 -1.33 15.74
N ALA A 27 2.35 -1.15 16.76
CA ALA A 27 0.93 -0.85 16.57
C ALA A 27 0.75 0.54 15.95
N VAL A 28 1.53 1.53 16.39
CA VAL A 28 1.59 2.85 15.75
C VAL A 28 2.11 2.75 14.31
N ALA A 29 3.16 1.97 14.05
CA ALA A 29 3.67 1.76 12.70
C ALA A 29 2.64 1.09 11.77
N ALA A 30 1.83 0.15 12.29
CA ALA A 30 0.75 -0.52 11.58
C ALA A 30 -0.36 0.44 11.12
N LEU A 31 -0.47 1.63 11.72
CA LEU A 31 -1.40 2.67 11.27
C LEU A 31 -1.08 3.21 9.88
N SER A 32 0.14 2.97 9.35
CA SER A 32 0.49 3.25 7.96
C SER A 32 -0.35 2.47 6.93
N ALA A 33 -1.06 1.42 7.36
CA ALA A 33 -2.03 0.72 6.53
C ALA A 33 -3.45 1.32 6.62
N ASP A 34 -3.65 2.39 7.39
CA ASP A 34 -4.94 3.07 7.62
C ASP A 34 -6.08 2.19 8.18
N PRO A 35 -5.83 1.33 9.19
CA PRO A 35 -6.87 0.44 9.73
C PRO A 35 -8.02 1.21 10.37
N GLU A 36 -9.24 0.69 10.24
CA GLU A 36 -10.46 1.23 10.84
C GLU A 36 -11.03 0.36 11.97
N THR A 37 -10.59 -0.90 12.03
CA THR A 37 -10.98 -1.88 13.06
C THR A 37 -9.77 -2.50 13.74
N LEU A 38 -9.97 -3.11 14.92
CA LEU A 38 -8.90 -3.86 15.57
C LEU A 38 -8.40 -5.01 14.69
N GLU A 39 -9.28 -5.69 13.96
CA GLU A 39 -8.91 -6.79 13.06
C GLU A 39 -7.99 -6.32 11.93
N GLU A 40 -8.30 -5.18 11.30
CA GLU A 40 -7.44 -4.58 10.29
C GLU A 40 -6.10 -4.13 10.86
N LEU A 41 -6.10 -3.57 12.09
CA LEU A 41 -4.87 -3.20 12.78
C LEU A 41 -4.00 -4.44 13.03
N GLU A 42 -4.58 -5.54 13.50
CA GLU A 42 -3.88 -6.81 13.71
C GLU A 42 -3.33 -7.39 12.40
N ALA A 43 -4.10 -7.32 11.31
CA ALA A 43 -3.64 -7.74 9.99
C ALA A 43 -2.46 -6.90 9.49
N ALA A 44 -2.52 -5.57 9.64
CA ALA A 44 -1.43 -4.65 9.29
C ALA A 44 -0.19 -4.85 10.17
N PHE A 45 -0.39 -5.18 11.44
CA PHE A 45 0.68 -5.46 12.41
C PHE A 45 1.58 -6.62 11.97
N ALA A 46 1.04 -7.57 11.20
CA ALA A 46 1.81 -8.71 10.66
C ALA A 46 2.97 -8.28 9.73
N ARG A 47 2.97 -7.05 9.21
CA ARG A 47 4.09 -6.46 8.47
C ARG A 47 5.33 -6.29 9.34
N TYR A 48 5.15 -5.99 10.62
CA TYR A 48 6.22 -5.67 11.56
C TYR A 48 6.55 -6.83 12.51
N VAL A 49 5.64 -7.79 12.65
CA VAL A 49 5.82 -8.99 13.47
C VAL A 49 5.36 -10.21 12.71
N LYS A 50 6.28 -11.15 12.47
CA LYS A 50 5.94 -12.47 11.92
C LYS A 50 4.98 -13.18 12.88
N PRO A 51 3.80 -13.62 12.42
CA PRO A 51 2.89 -14.41 13.25
C PRO A 51 3.57 -15.71 13.70
N CYS A 52 3.54 -15.98 15.01
CA CYS A 52 4.03 -17.23 15.59
C CYS A 52 2.84 -18.06 16.09
N GLY A 53 2.41 -19.02 15.27
CA GLY A 53 1.29 -19.91 15.59
C GLY A 53 -0.08 -19.25 15.39
N VAL A 54 -1.08 -19.69 16.16
CA VAL A 54 -2.50 -19.31 15.99
C VAL A 54 -2.89 -18.09 16.84
N ARG A 55 -1.98 -17.58 17.68
CA ARG A 55 -2.28 -16.41 18.53
C ARG A 55 -2.28 -15.13 17.72
N ARG A 56 -3.29 -14.30 17.95
CA ARG A 56 -3.37 -12.95 17.37
C ARG A 56 -2.25 -12.07 17.94
N PRO A 57 -1.71 -11.11 17.15
CA PRO A 57 -0.63 -10.24 17.63
C PRO A 57 -1.02 -9.44 18.88
N LEU A 58 -2.26 -8.96 18.97
CA LEU A 58 -2.74 -8.16 20.09
C LEU A 58 -3.64 -8.97 21.04
N ALA A 59 -3.39 -10.28 21.16
CA ALA A 59 -4.20 -11.19 21.99
C ALA A 59 -4.25 -10.84 23.49
N ASN A 60 -3.37 -9.95 23.98
CA ASN A 60 -3.39 -9.45 25.36
C ASN A 60 -4.43 -8.34 25.57
N LEU A 61 -5.03 -7.80 24.50
CA LEU A 61 -6.10 -6.83 24.61
C LEU A 61 -7.41 -7.55 24.92
N SER A 62 -8.16 -6.96 25.84
CA SER A 62 -9.48 -7.44 26.25
C SER A 62 -10.52 -6.35 26.01
N PRO A 63 -11.80 -6.71 25.75
CA PRO A 63 -12.86 -5.73 25.63
C PRO A 63 -12.98 -4.86 26.88
N GLY A 64 -13.16 -3.56 26.67
CA GLY A 64 -13.31 -2.56 27.71
C GLY A 64 -12.22 -1.49 27.66
N LEU A 65 -12.57 -0.31 28.18
CA LEU A 65 -11.67 0.82 28.31
C LEU A 65 -10.98 0.79 29.68
N ARG A 66 -9.66 0.63 29.68
CA ARG A 66 -8.78 0.89 30.81
C ARG A 66 -7.67 1.78 30.29
N ASP A 67 -7.62 3.01 30.76
CA ASP A 67 -6.68 4.02 30.27
C ASP A 67 -5.85 4.63 31.41
N GLU A 68 -5.73 3.92 32.52
CA GLU A 68 -4.75 4.23 33.53
C GLU A 68 -3.33 3.87 33.01
N PRO A 69 -2.35 4.80 33.08
CA PRO A 69 -0.97 4.50 32.73
C PRO A 69 -0.44 3.30 33.52
N HIS A 70 0.32 2.44 32.86
CA HIS A 70 0.93 1.27 33.47
C HIS A 70 2.43 1.29 33.27
N ASP A 71 3.20 1.09 34.34
CA ASP A 71 4.66 1.05 34.33
C ASP A 71 5.30 2.15 33.48
N ALA A 72 5.56 1.88 32.20
CA ALA A 72 6.17 2.79 31.26
C ALA A 72 5.21 3.84 30.63
N GLY A 73 3.90 3.72 30.86
CA GLY A 73 2.91 4.75 30.54
C GLY A 73 1.63 4.23 29.86
N LEU A 74 1.02 5.10 29.06
CA LEU A 74 -0.22 4.90 28.31
C LEU A 74 0.01 5.21 26.82
N VAL A 75 -0.48 4.32 25.96
CA VAL A 75 -0.60 4.55 24.51
C VAL A 75 -2.06 4.33 24.11
N VAL A 76 -2.68 5.33 23.51
CA VAL A 76 -4.06 5.23 22.99
C VAL A 76 -4.04 5.36 21.48
N ILE A 77 -4.70 4.44 20.80
CA ILE A 77 -4.94 4.47 19.36
C ILE A 77 -6.45 4.51 19.17
N ASP A 78 -6.99 5.65 18.74
CA ASP A 78 -8.40 5.78 18.37
C ASP A 78 -8.54 5.79 16.84
N LEU A 79 -8.88 4.63 16.28
CA LEU A 79 -8.95 4.37 14.84
C LEU A 79 -10.03 5.25 14.18
N ALA A 80 -11.18 5.39 14.84
CA ALA A 80 -12.29 6.20 14.34
C ALA A 80 -11.96 7.70 14.36
N ALA A 81 -11.23 8.16 15.38
CA ALA A 81 -10.78 9.55 15.51
C ALA A 81 -9.52 9.88 14.70
N ARG A 82 -8.79 8.87 14.21
CA ARG A 82 -7.42 9.00 13.70
C ARG A 82 -6.51 9.72 14.70
N LEU A 83 -6.54 9.30 15.95
CA LEU A 83 -5.80 9.91 17.05
C LEU A 83 -4.84 8.90 17.67
N VAL A 84 -3.61 9.32 17.93
CA VAL A 84 -2.61 8.60 18.70
C VAL A 84 -2.22 9.44 19.91
N VAL A 85 -2.36 8.88 21.10
CA VAL A 85 -1.92 9.48 22.37
C VAL A 85 -0.71 8.70 22.84
N ILE A 86 0.37 9.40 23.17
CA ILE A 86 1.60 8.80 23.67
C ILE A 86 1.98 9.50 24.96
N ASP A 87 1.47 8.99 26.06
CA ASP A 87 1.83 9.40 27.41
C ASP A 87 2.72 8.30 28.01
N SER A 88 3.89 8.11 27.40
CA SER A 88 4.82 7.01 27.68
C SER A 88 6.24 7.53 27.78
N HIS A 89 6.99 7.02 28.75
CA HIS A 89 8.43 7.26 28.89
C HIS A 89 9.30 6.15 28.28
N TYR A 90 8.68 5.11 27.70
CA TYR A 90 9.42 4.08 26.96
C TYR A 90 9.90 4.59 25.60
N SER A 91 9.00 5.20 24.83
CA SER A 91 9.22 5.66 23.46
C SER A 91 8.24 6.78 23.10
N SER A 92 8.55 7.52 22.03
CA SER A 92 7.67 8.56 21.47
C SER A 92 7.61 8.44 19.94
N PRO A 93 6.95 7.39 19.39
CA PRO A 93 6.81 7.23 17.95
C PRO A 93 6.05 8.43 17.34
N GLY A 94 6.51 8.89 16.18
CA GLY A 94 5.87 9.98 15.44
C GLY A 94 5.05 9.48 14.25
N PRO A 95 4.59 10.38 13.37
CA PRO A 95 3.91 10.00 12.12
C PRO A 95 4.83 9.35 11.09
N VAL A 96 6.15 9.51 11.24
CA VAL A 96 7.18 8.89 10.38
C VAL A 96 8.25 8.30 11.27
N GLY A 97 8.71 7.10 10.96
CA GLY A 97 9.75 6.46 11.75
C GLY A 97 10.16 5.09 11.26
N TRP A 98 10.86 4.39 12.14
CA TRP A 98 11.36 3.04 11.90
C TRP A 98 11.01 2.16 13.10
N VAL A 99 10.66 0.91 12.83
CA VAL A 99 10.57 -0.13 13.85
C VAL A 99 11.38 -1.35 13.43
N GLU A 100 11.96 -2.04 14.40
CA GLU A 100 12.67 -3.29 14.15
C GLU A 100 11.66 -4.43 13.88
N TYR A 101 11.90 -5.20 12.82
CA TYR A 101 11.08 -6.34 12.47
C TYR A 101 11.25 -7.44 13.52
N HIS A 102 10.14 -7.98 14.03
CA HIS A 102 10.14 -9.12 14.94
C HIS A 102 9.87 -10.40 14.15
N ASN A 103 10.77 -11.38 14.18
CA ASN A 103 10.59 -12.63 13.42
C ASN A 103 9.68 -13.66 14.11
N GLY A 104 9.01 -13.23 15.18
CA GLY A 104 8.11 -14.03 16.01
C GLY A 104 8.80 -14.70 17.20
N GLN A 105 10.14 -14.81 17.18
CA GLN A 105 10.95 -15.32 18.29
C GLN A 105 11.72 -14.20 18.99
N TRP A 106 12.27 -13.25 18.24
CA TRP A 106 12.98 -12.08 18.76
C TRP A 106 12.92 -10.89 17.79
N CYS A 107 13.35 -9.74 18.31
CA CYS A 107 13.56 -8.51 17.55
C CYS A 107 14.81 -8.65 16.67
N THR A 108 14.69 -8.43 15.36
CA THR A 108 15.81 -8.50 14.41
C THR A 108 16.41 -7.11 14.15
N GLU A 109 17.60 -7.05 13.57
CA GLU A 109 18.24 -5.78 13.17
C GLU A 109 17.61 -5.14 11.92
N VAL A 110 16.66 -5.84 11.27
CA VAL A 110 15.98 -5.33 10.08
C VAL A 110 15.02 -4.21 10.47
N LYS A 111 15.34 -2.97 10.09
CA LYS A 111 14.49 -1.81 10.33
C LYS A 111 13.50 -1.62 9.18
N LEU A 112 12.22 -1.52 9.51
CA LEU A 112 11.15 -1.26 8.58
C LEU A 112 10.67 0.18 8.77
N GLN A 113 10.70 0.96 7.69
CA GLN A 113 10.16 2.31 7.67
C GLN A 113 8.63 2.27 7.70
N TYR A 114 8.04 3.28 8.33
CA TYR A 114 6.62 3.56 8.26
C TYR A 114 6.37 5.06 8.06
N HIS A 115 5.25 5.37 7.44
CA HIS A 115 4.74 6.71 7.22
C HIS A 115 3.22 6.66 7.35
N LEU A 116 2.66 7.45 8.25
CA LEU A 116 1.22 7.52 8.50
C LEU A 116 0.59 8.61 7.62
N ALA A 117 -0.69 8.45 7.28
CA ALA A 117 -1.47 9.51 6.64
C ALA A 117 -1.53 10.78 7.51
N GLU A 118 -1.58 11.95 6.89
CA GLU A 118 -1.58 13.27 7.58
C GLU A 118 -2.77 13.48 8.52
N ASP A 119 -3.88 12.76 8.32
CA ASP A 119 -5.05 12.84 9.21
C ASP A 119 -4.83 12.15 10.56
N TRP A 120 -3.75 11.38 10.74
CA TRP A 120 -3.37 10.86 12.05
C TRP A 120 -2.82 12.00 12.92
N HIS A 121 -3.58 12.33 13.96
CA HIS A 121 -3.19 13.34 14.94
C HIS A 121 -2.45 12.71 16.12
N PHE A 122 -1.29 13.27 16.49
CA PHE A 122 -0.48 12.80 17.61
C PHE A 122 -0.54 13.80 18.77
N VAL A 123 -0.76 13.30 19.99
CA VAL A 123 -0.69 14.09 21.22
C VAL A 123 0.11 13.35 22.29
N THR A 124 0.84 14.09 23.11
CA THR A 124 1.67 13.53 24.18
C THR A 124 1.04 13.66 25.58
N ASP A 125 -0.08 14.38 25.70
CA ASP A 125 -0.79 14.59 26.96
C ASP A 125 -2.06 13.72 27.03
N GLY A 126 -2.08 12.79 27.99
CA GLY A 126 -3.21 11.91 28.26
C GLY A 126 -4.39 12.58 28.99
N ALA A 127 -4.27 13.80 29.49
CA ALA A 127 -5.31 14.38 30.37
C ALA A 127 -6.65 14.62 29.64
N ASN A 128 -6.62 15.01 28.37
CA ASN A 128 -7.80 15.48 27.64
C ASN A 128 -8.10 14.71 26.34
N TRP A 129 -7.45 13.56 26.13
CA TRP A 129 -7.54 12.85 24.85
C TRP A 129 -8.95 12.40 24.49
N ARG A 130 -9.80 12.08 25.48
CA ARG A 130 -11.19 11.64 25.24
C ARG A 130 -12.03 12.72 24.56
N SER A 131 -11.92 13.96 25.04
CA SER A 131 -12.62 15.11 24.47
C SER A 131 -12.14 15.39 23.05
N LEU A 132 -10.83 15.31 22.83
CA LEU A 132 -10.21 15.47 21.51
C LEU A 132 -10.65 14.36 20.54
N ALA A 133 -10.66 13.10 20.99
CA ALA A 133 -11.14 11.97 20.21
C ALA A 133 -12.60 12.15 19.80
N GLN A 134 -13.46 12.61 20.72
CA GLN A 134 -14.87 12.86 20.41
C GLN A 134 -15.03 14.01 19.39
N GLN A 135 -14.25 15.08 19.53
CA GLN A 135 -14.24 16.17 18.55
C GLN A 135 -13.84 15.66 17.16
N ARG A 136 -12.72 14.94 17.05
CA ARG A 136 -12.25 14.41 15.76
C ARG A 136 -13.22 13.43 15.13
N ARG A 137 -13.85 12.55 15.91
CA ARG A 137 -14.91 11.66 15.41
C ARG A 137 -16.08 12.45 14.81
N ARG A 138 -16.49 13.58 15.41
CA ARG A 138 -17.54 14.46 14.86
C ARG A 138 -17.09 15.14 13.57
N GLU A 139 -15.86 15.66 13.53
CA GLU A 139 -15.29 16.28 12.33
C GLU A 139 -15.22 15.28 11.17
N ARG A 140 -14.77 14.06 11.43
CA ARG A 140 -14.70 12.97 10.43
C ARG A 140 -16.07 12.50 9.99
N ALA A 141 -17.05 12.43 10.90
CA ALA A 141 -18.44 12.12 10.53
C ALA A 141 -19.05 13.17 9.57
N GLN A 142 -18.60 14.43 9.64
CA GLN A 142 -19.02 15.49 8.71
C GLN A 142 -18.27 15.45 7.37
N ARG A 143 -17.12 14.78 7.31
CA ARG A 143 -16.27 14.65 6.13
C ARG A 143 -15.88 13.18 5.94
N PRO A 144 -16.83 12.32 5.50
CA PRO A 144 -16.52 10.92 5.26
C PRO A 144 -15.37 10.82 4.26
N MET A 145 -14.27 10.19 4.69
CA MET A 145 -13.14 9.93 3.79
C MET A 145 -13.61 8.97 2.70
N ARG A 146 -13.23 9.26 1.45
CA ARG A 146 -13.39 8.31 0.35
C ARG A 146 -12.40 7.18 0.60
N ASP A 147 -12.87 5.94 0.57
CA ASP A 147 -11.99 4.77 0.68
C ASP A 147 -11.23 4.57 -0.64
N VAL A 148 -10.18 5.36 -0.82
CA VAL A 148 -9.30 5.31 -1.99
C VAL A 148 -8.62 3.94 -2.09
N ARG A 149 -8.41 3.23 -0.97
CA ARG A 149 -7.78 1.90 -0.95
C ARG A 149 -8.68 0.86 -1.59
N ALA A 150 -9.99 0.88 -1.28
CA ALA A 150 -10.94 0.00 -1.94
C ALA A 150 -10.94 0.17 -3.46
N VAL A 151 -10.72 1.39 -3.96
CA VAL A 151 -10.59 1.63 -5.40
C VAL A 151 -9.24 1.14 -5.92
N LEU A 152 -8.13 1.55 -5.31
CA LEU A 152 -6.77 1.26 -5.80
C LEU A 152 -6.34 -0.20 -5.67
N TYR A 153 -6.87 -0.93 -4.69
CA TYR A 153 -6.43 -2.28 -4.35
C TYR A 153 -7.57 -3.28 -4.15
N GLY A 154 -8.80 -2.80 -4.13
CA GLY A 154 -9.96 -3.63 -3.90
C GLY A 154 -10.58 -4.19 -5.18
N ARG A 155 -11.81 -4.66 -5.00
CA ARG A 155 -12.61 -5.31 -6.03
C ARG A 155 -12.78 -4.49 -7.32
N PRO A 156 -13.00 -3.16 -7.29
CA PRO A 156 -13.10 -2.34 -8.50
C PRO A 156 -11.91 -2.49 -9.46
N LEU A 157 -10.68 -2.45 -8.95
CA LEU A 157 -9.48 -2.67 -9.77
C LEU A 157 -9.47 -4.08 -10.37
N LEU A 158 -9.73 -5.09 -9.54
CA LEU A 158 -9.66 -6.49 -9.96
C LEU A 158 -10.72 -6.82 -11.03
N GLU A 159 -11.95 -6.32 -10.87
CA GLU A 159 -13.02 -6.50 -11.83
C GLU A 159 -12.72 -5.79 -13.15
N PHE A 160 -12.17 -4.57 -13.09
CA PHE A 160 -11.77 -3.84 -14.30
C PHE A 160 -10.64 -4.57 -15.04
N ILE A 161 -9.57 -4.95 -14.33
CA ILE A 161 -8.47 -5.71 -14.94
C ILE A 161 -9.00 -7.00 -15.56
N ALA A 162 -9.85 -7.74 -14.86
CA ALA A 162 -10.41 -8.99 -15.35
C ALA A 162 -11.26 -8.78 -16.62
N SER A 163 -12.18 -7.81 -16.59
CA SER A 163 -13.05 -7.46 -17.73
C SER A 163 -12.24 -7.06 -18.96
N GLU A 164 -11.31 -6.11 -18.81
CA GLU A 164 -10.50 -5.61 -19.91
C GLU A 164 -9.53 -6.66 -20.44
N THR A 165 -8.98 -7.50 -19.57
CA THR A 165 -8.11 -8.61 -19.99
C THR A 165 -8.89 -9.66 -20.77
N LEU A 166 -10.12 -9.99 -20.35
CA LEU A 166 -11.00 -10.90 -21.09
C LEU A 166 -11.37 -10.32 -22.47
N ALA A 167 -11.72 -9.03 -22.52
CA ALA A 167 -12.00 -8.34 -23.78
C ALA A 167 -10.77 -8.34 -24.71
N ALA A 168 -9.58 -8.06 -24.19
CA ALA A 168 -8.34 -8.15 -24.94
C ALA A 168 -8.05 -9.57 -25.43
N PHE A 169 -8.30 -10.59 -24.61
CA PHE A 169 -8.11 -11.99 -24.96
C PHE A 169 -9.02 -12.44 -26.12
N HIS A 170 -10.25 -11.91 -26.21
CA HIS A 170 -11.12 -12.15 -27.35
C HIS A 170 -10.55 -11.61 -28.67
N ARG A 171 -9.66 -10.61 -28.63
CA ARG A 171 -8.98 -10.04 -29.79
C ARG A 171 -7.50 -10.45 -29.88
N ARG A 172 -7.10 -11.54 -29.21
CA ARG A 172 -5.69 -11.89 -29.04
C ARG A 172 -4.94 -12.04 -30.37
N ASP A 173 -5.59 -12.59 -31.40
CA ASP A 173 -4.96 -12.85 -32.69
C ASP A 173 -4.72 -11.53 -33.45
N GLU A 174 -5.66 -10.59 -33.37
CA GLU A 174 -5.53 -9.24 -33.93
C GLU A 174 -4.41 -8.45 -33.24
N ILE A 175 -4.36 -8.51 -31.91
CA ILE A 175 -3.33 -7.87 -31.10
C ILE A 175 -1.96 -8.46 -31.43
N ALA A 176 -1.84 -9.78 -31.48
CA ALA A 176 -0.60 -10.47 -31.82
C ALA A 176 -0.10 -10.05 -33.20
N ALA A 177 -0.98 -10.02 -34.22
CA ALA A 177 -0.63 -9.58 -35.56
C ALA A 177 -0.15 -8.12 -35.59
N ALA A 178 -0.86 -7.21 -34.91
CA ALA A 178 -0.49 -5.80 -34.87
C ALA A 178 0.86 -5.57 -34.16
N VAL A 179 1.12 -6.28 -33.06
CA VAL A 179 2.39 -6.20 -32.34
C VAL A 179 3.52 -6.79 -33.19
N GLN A 180 3.29 -7.90 -33.88
CA GLN A 180 4.28 -8.50 -34.77
C GLN A 180 4.69 -7.54 -35.89
N VAL A 181 3.73 -6.90 -36.57
CA VAL A 181 4.00 -5.89 -37.62
C VAL A 181 4.85 -4.75 -37.06
N ARG A 182 4.53 -4.27 -35.86
CA ARG A 182 5.32 -3.21 -35.20
C ARG A 182 6.73 -3.68 -34.88
N TRP A 183 6.89 -4.88 -34.34
CA TRP A 183 8.19 -5.46 -34.02
C TRP A 183 9.04 -5.71 -35.26
N GLU A 184 8.44 -6.19 -36.35
CA GLU A 184 9.09 -6.30 -37.66
C GLU A 184 9.60 -4.94 -38.13
N HIS A 185 8.78 -3.89 -38.04
CA HIS A 185 9.19 -2.54 -38.40
C HIS A 185 10.34 -2.02 -37.51
N ASP A 186 10.25 -2.18 -36.19
CA ASP A 186 11.29 -1.76 -35.26
C ASP A 186 12.60 -2.56 -35.43
N ALA A 187 12.52 -3.86 -35.75
CA ALA A 187 13.67 -4.70 -36.07
C ALA A 187 14.34 -4.27 -37.38
N ARG A 188 13.57 -4.02 -38.43
CA ARG A 188 14.09 -3.49 -39.70
C ARG A 188 14.77 -2.14 -39.51
N ARG A 189 14.20 -1.24 -38.68
CA ARG A 189 14.84 0.04 -38.34
C ARG A 189 16.20 -0.17 -37.66
N ARG A 190 16.29 -1.08 -36.67
CA ARG A 190 17.56 -1.41 -36.00
C ARG A 190 18.60 -1.95 -36.98
N ILE A 191 18.22 -2.90 -37.83
CA ILE A 191 19.12 -3.45 -38.87
C ILE A 191 19.57 -2.34 -39.81
N ALA A 192 18.66 -1.47 -40.29
CA ALA A 192 19.02 -0.37 -41.17
C ALA A 192 20.00 0.62 -40.51
N GLU A 193 19.83 0.92 -39.22
CA GLU A 193 20.74 1.76 -38.44
C GLU A 193 22.13 1.11 -38.29
N GLU A 194 22.20 -0.19 -38.06
CA GLU A 194 23.47 -0.95 -37.98
C GLU A 194 24.14 -1.11 -39.35
N THR A 195 23.34 -1.27 -40.40
CA THR A 195 23.79 -1.54 -41.78
C THR A 195 23.96 -0.26 -42.60
N ALA A 196 23.71 0.94 -42.04
CA ALA A 196 23.92 2.23 -42.71
C ALA A 196 25.37 2.47 -43.20
N THR A 197 26.29 1.55 -42.91
CA THR A 197 27.67 1.50 -43.41
C THR A 197 27.85 0.61 -44.67
N THR A 198 26.83 -0.15 -45.09
CA THR A 198 26.90 -1.18 -46.14
C THR A 198 25.77 -1.02 -47.16
N LEU A 199 26.08 -1.01 -48.46
CA LEU A 199 25.21 -0.57 -49.56
C LEU A 199 24.14 -1.57 -50.07
N GLU A 200 23.83 -2.63 -49.33
CA GLU A 200 22.88 -3.67 -49.79
C GLU A 200 21.45 -3.42 -49.25
N PRO A 201 20.42 -3.44 -50.11
CA PRO A 201 19.03 -3.24 -49.70
C PRO A 201 18.47 -4.46 -48.96
N VAL A 202 18.05 -4.25 -47.70
CA VAL A 202 17.65 -5.29 -46.72
C VAL A 202 16.20 -5.79 -46.88
N ASP A 203 15.41 -5.23 -47.81
CA ASP A 203 13.94 -5.32 -47.75
C ASP A 203 13.27 -6.66 -48.15
N SER A 204 14.01 -7.68 -48.59
CA SER A 204 13.44 -8.86 -49.24
C SER A 204 13.33 -10.13 -48.37
N VAL A 205 13.93 -10.19 -47.18
CA VAL A 205 13.94 -11.40 -46.35
C VAL A 205 12.90 -11.29 -45.21
N PRO A 206 11.95 -12.24 -45.08
CA PRO A 206 11.07 -12.33 -43.92
C PRO A 206 11.88 -12.54 -42.64
N LEU A 207 11.66 -11.71 -41.62
CA LEU A 207 12.27 -11.88 -40.30
C LEU A 207 11.49 -12.93 -39.50
N THR A 208 12.21 -13.76 -38.76
CA THR A 208 11.65 -14.73 -37.81
C THR A 208 11.12 -14.04 -36.55
N LEU A 209 10.26 -14.74 -35.78
CA LEU A 209 9.74 -14.22 -34.51
C LEU A 209 10.87 -13.88 -33.52
N GLU A 210 11.95 -14.66 -33.50
CA GLU A 210 13.11 -14.41 -32.64
C GLU A 210 13.84 -13.12 -33.04
N GLU A 211 14.00 -12.86 -34.33
CA GLU A 211 14.70 -11.66 -34.85
C GLU A 211 13.91 -10.37 -34.59
N ILE A 212 12.58 -10.45 -34.60
CA ILE A 212 11.72 -9.27 -34.39
C ILE A 212 11.44 -9.01 -32.91
N THR A 213 11.52 -10.05 -32.07
CA THR A 213 11.27 -9.91 -30.63
C THR A 213 12.26 -8.90 -30.02
N PRO A 214 11.79 -7.92 -29.22
CA PRO A 214 12.67 -6.98 -28.55
C PRO A 214 13.71 -7.71 -27.70
N GLN A 215 14.98 -7.36 -27.84
CA GLN A 215 16.00 -7.87 -26.95
C GLN A 215 15.77 -7.28 -25.55
N THR A 216 15.40 -8.14 -24.61
CA THR A 216 15.24 -7.77 -23.20
C THR A 216 16.46 -8.21 -22.41
N TRP A 217 16.79 -7.47 -21.35
CA TRP A 217 17.85 -7.88 -20.43
C TRP A 217 17.48 -9.18 -19.69
N PRO A 218 18.44 -9.97 -19.20
CA PRO A 218 18.13 -11.12 -18.36
C PRO A 218 17.26 -10.71 -17.17
N GLY A 219 16.17 -11.42 -16.93
CA GLY A 219 15.14 -11.09 -15.94
C GLY A 219 14.02 -10.16 -16.43
N GLN A 220 14.09 -9.70 -17.69
CA GLN A 220 13.07 -8.87 -18.35
C GLN A 220 12.31 -9.62 -19.46
N GLU A 221 12.39 -10.95 -19.51
CA GLU A 221 11.78 -11.74 -20.58
C GLU A 221 10.25 -11.54 -20.65
N ARG A 222 9.62 -11.16 -19.52
CA ARG A 222 8.19 -10.86 -19.45
C ARG A 222 7.78 -9.62 -20.25
N TYR A 223 8.69 -8.68 -20.48
CA TYR A 223 8.44 -7.46 -21.28
C TYR A 223 8.44 -7.75 -22.79
N ALA A 224 9.01 -8.88 -23.21
CA ALA A 224 8.99 -9.38 -24.59
C ALA A 224 7.74 -10.20 -24.91
N SER A 225 6.67 -10.11 -24.10
CA SER A 225 5.39 -10.76 -24.41
C SER A 225 4.55 -9.89 -25.34
N LEU A 226 3.94 -10.49 -26.37
CA LEU A 226 2.97 -9.85 -27.26
C LEU A 226 1.82 -9.16 -26.50
N TYR A 227 1.50 -9.64 -25.30
CA TYR A 227 0.39 -9.14 -24.49
C TYR A 227 0.80 -8.19 -23.37
N TYR A 228 2.11 -8.05 -23.11
CA TYR A 228 2.60 -7.17 -22.02
C TYR A 228 2.15 -5.72 -22.23
N GLU A 229 2.29 -5.22 -23.44
CA GLU A 229 1.86 -3.85 -23.78
C GLU A 229 0.35 -3.64 -23.57
N THR A 230 -0.46 -4.67 -23.88
CA THR A 230 -1.90 -4.62 -23.68
C THR A 230 -2.24 -4.55 -22.19
N LEU A 231 -1.63 -5.39 -21.36
CA LEU A 231 -1.83 -5.36 -19.90
C LEU A 231 -1.37 -4.02 -19.31
N ARG A 232 -0.26 -3.46 -19.80
CA ARG A 232 0.21 -2.13 -19.42
C ARG A 232 -0.81 -1.06 -19.77
N GLN A 233 -1.38 -1.09 -20.97
CA GLN A 233 -2.40 -0.13 -21.42
C GLN A 233 -3.68 -0.23 -20.60
N ILE A 234 -4.12 -1.44 -20.25
CA ILE A 234 -5.27 -1.66 -19.35
C ILE A 234 -4.99 -1.00 -17.99
N HIS A 235 -3.81 -1.22 -17.43
CA HIS A 235 -3.44 -0.60 -16.15
C HIS A 235 -3.37 0.94 -16.26
N VAL A 236 -2.83 1.48 -17.35
CA VAL A 236 -2.81 2.92 -17.60
C VAL A 236 -4.23 3.47 -17.73
N ALA A 237 -5.10 2.80 -18.47
CA ALA A 237 -6.50 3.17 -18.61
C ALA A 237 -7.20 3.20 -17.24
N TRP A 238 -6.98 2.18 -16.40
CA TRP A 238 -7.47 2.19 -15.03
C TRP A 238 -6.99 3.44 -14.27
N MET A 239 -5.69 3.72 -14.30
CA MET A 239 -5.10 4.81 -13.51
C MET A 239 -5.51 6.20 -13.98
N LEU A 240 -5.86 6.37 -15.25
CA LEU A 240 -6.15 7.67 -15.86
C LEU A 240 -7.62 7.93 -16.15
N THR A 241 -8.51 6.95 -15.95
CA THR A 241 -9.95 7.14 -16.18
C THR A 241 -10.62 7.70 -14.92
N PRO A 242 -11.35 8.84 -15.01
CA PRO A 242 -12.18 9.35 -13.93
C PRO A 242 -13.19 8.33 -13.41
N ARG A 243 -13.44 8.31 -12.10
CA ARG A 243 -14.39 7.37 -11.50
C ARG A 243 -15.36 8.04 -10.54
N ASP A 244 -16.63 7.62 -10.57
CA ASP A 244 -17.68 8.14 -9.69
C ASP A 244 -17.43 7.80 -8.22
N ASP A 245 -16.85 6.63 -7.94
CA ASP A 245 -16.46 6.19 -6.58
C ASP A 245 -15.32 7.04 -5.99
N LEU A 246 -14.55 7.73 -6.84
CA LEU A 246 -13.57 8.75 -6.46
C LEU A 246 -14.11 10.17 -6.63
N GLY A 247 -15.41 10.35 -6.90
CA GLY A 247 -16.04 11.65 -7.11
C GLY A 247 -15.52 12.40 -8.34
N GLY A 248 -15.27 11.66 -9.43
CA GLY A 248 -14.93 12.21 -10.75
C GLY A 248 -13.44 12.45 -10.99
N VAL A 249 -12.55 12.10 -10.06
CA VAL A 249 -11.09 12.13 -10.30
C VAL A 249 -10.59 10.75 -10.72
N CYS A 250 -9.44 10.69 -11.37
CA CYS A 250 -8.84 9.40 -11.73
C CYS A 250 -8.05 8.79 -10.54
N PRO A 251 -7.85 7.45 -10.50
CA PRO A 251 -7.09 6.80 -9.42
C PRO A 251 -5.67 7.34 -9.25
N ARG A 252 -5.02 7.75 -10.35
CA ARG A 252 -3.71 8.42 -10.27
C ARG A 252 -3.80 9.73 -9.50
N GLU A 253 -4.73 10.62 -9.85
CA GLU A 253 -4.90 11.89 -9.15
C GLU A 253 -5.23 11.67 -7.68
N ALA A 254 -6.12 10.73 -7.36
CA ALA A 254 -6.42 10.39 -5.96
C ALA A 254 -5.19 9.86 -5.20
N ALA A 255 -4.35 9.03 -5.85
CA ALA A 255 -3.11 8.52 -5.25
C ALA A 255 -1.98 9.56 -5.15
N LEU A 256 -2.04 10.61 -5.98
CA LEU A 256 -1.12 11.75 -5.96
C LEU A 256 -1.61 12.86 -5.02
N ALA A 257 -2.90 12.94 -4.73
CA ALA A 257 -3.47 13.90 -3.79
C ALA A 257 -2.88 13.64 -2.41
N GLY A 258 -2.01 14.56 -1.96
CA GLY A 258 -1.26 14.44 -0.72
C GLY A 258 0.19 13.96 -0.87
N ARG A 259 0.73 13.75 -2.09
CA ARG A 259 2.12 13.26 -2.30
C ARG A 259 3.25 14.26 -2.03
N ASP A 260 2.98 15.41 -1.45
CA ASP A 260 4.03 16.37 -1.06
C ASP A 260 5.05 15.78 -0.05
N HIS A 261 4.82 14.57 0.48
CA HIS A 261 5.69 13.84 1.41
C HIS A 261 6.59 12.75 0.80
N ILE A 262 6.48 12.42 -0.50
CA ILE A 262 7.44 11.49 -1.15
C ILE A 262 8.64 12.32 -1.64
N GLU A 263 9.45 12.79 -0.69
CA GLU A 263 10.80 13.27 -0.99
C GLU A 263 11.69 12.04 -1.24
N TRP A 264 12.31 11.99 -2.43
CA TRP A 264 13.28 10.96 -2.83
C TRP A 264 14.69 11.37 -2.43
#